data_AF-A0A382PEL0-F1
#
_entry.id   AF-A0A382PEL0-F1
#
_cell.length_a   1.000
_cell.length_b   1.000
_cell.length_c   1.000
_cell.angle_alpha   90.00
_cell.angle_beta   90.00
_cell.angle_gamma   90.00
#
_symmetry.space_group_name_H-M   'P 1'
#
loop_
_entity.id
_entity.type
_entity.pdbx_description
1 polymer ?
#
loop_
_entity_poly.entity_id
_entity_poly.type
_entity_poly.pdbx_seq_one_letter_code
_entity_poly.pdbx_strand_id
1 'polypeptide(L)'
;MLLQAPLTGKPTSRAFGVFSVPPARYARRMHFIATRFPTSTRPGQALGLAVVALLLLGHAANAEPMFRNVVLILSDDHRYDFLGFHPDGPEFLETPNLDRMASQGAHLANTFVTTSLCSPSRATILTGQYMHRHKVVDNQRAVPQGTRFFPEYL
;
A
#
# COMPACT_ATOMS: atom_id res chain seq x y z
N MET A 1 9.72 -36.17 20.39
CA MET A 1 9.72 -37.58 19.94
C MET A 1 9.62 -37.55 18.42
N LEU A 2 10.62 -38.17 17.77
CA LEU A 2 10.98 -38.04 16.36
C LEU A 2 9.88 -38.50 15.38
N LEU A 3 9.83 -37.86 14.23
CA LEU A 3 9.69 -38.54 12.92
C LEU A 3 10.14 -37.58 11.79
N GLN A 4 11.44 -37.68 11.46
CA GLN A 4 11.94 -37.29 10.14
C GLN A 4 11.58 -38.41 9.15
N ALA A 5 11.02 -38.04 7.99
CA ALA A 5 10.96 -38.88 6.80
C ALA A 5 11.81 -38.25 5.69
N PRO A 6 12.44 -39.05 4.82
CA PRO A 6 13.49 -38.59 3.92
C PRO A 6 12.90 -38.13 2.58
N LEU A 7 13.42 -37.04 2.03
CA LEU A 7 13.18 -36.69 0.62
C LEU A 7 14.52 -36.45 -0.08
N THR A 8 14.98 -37.51 -0.73
CA THR A 8 15.90 -37.46 -1.85
C THR A 8 15.17 -36.87 -3.06
N GLY A 9 15.60 -35.69 -3.53
CA GLY A 9 15.02 -35.04 -4.71
C GLY A 9 15.78 -33.80 -5.13
N LYS A 10 16.36 -33.85 -6.34
CA LYS A 10 17.24 -32.85 -6.98
C LYS A 10 16.73 -31.39 -6.90
N PRO A 11 17.63 -30.38 -6.94
CA PRO A 11 17.25 -28.98 -6.90
C PRO A 11 16.60 -28.61 -8.24
N THR A 12 15.29 -28.40 -8.25
CA THR A 12 14.62 -27.74 -9.37
C THR A 12 14.38 -26.30 -8.97
N SER A 13 15.22 -25.43 -9.52
CA SER A 13 15.03 -24.00 -9.58
C SER A 13 13.70 -23.67 -10.24
N ARG A 14 12.63 -23.52 -9.45
CA ARG A 14 11.46 -22.78 -9.89
C ARG A 14 11.61 -21.37 -9.35
N ALA A 15 12.17 -20.53 -10.21
CA ALA A 15 12.15 -19.09 -10.06
C ALA A 15 10.72 -18.66 -9.70
N PHE A 16 10.52 -18.19 -8.47
CA PHE A 16 9.41 -17.32 -8.16
C PHE A 16 9.63 -16.06 -8.99
N GLY A 17 8.95 -15.99 -10.14
CA GLY A 17 8.92 -14.81 -10.97
C GLY A 17 8.17 -13.71 -10.23
N VAL A 18 8.86 -13.01 -9.34
CA VAL A 18 8.47 -11.65 -8.99
C VAL A 18 8.68 -10.86 -10.27
N PHE A 19 7.59 -10.63 -11.02
CA PHE A 19 7.61 -9.67 -12.10
C PHE A 19 7.72 -8.29 -11.47
N SER A 20 8.94 -7.94 -11.06
CA SER A 20 9.32 -6.60 -10.62
C SER A 20 9.19 -5.71 -11.83
N VAL A 21 8.03 -5.07 -11.98
CA VAL A 21 7.89 -3.89 -12.82
C VAL A 21 9.02 -2.93 -12.39
N PRO A 22 9.91 -2.52 -13.29
CA PRO A 22 11.09 -1.75 -12.90
C PRO A 22 10.66 -0.46 -12.20
N PRO A 23 11.29 -0.06 -11.07
CA PRO A 23 11.02 1.20 -10.41
C PRO A 23 11.75 2.32 -11.19
N ALA A 24 11.38 2.51 -12.45
CA ALA A 24 11.98 3.50 -13.30
C ALA A 24 10.92 4.52 -13.70
N ARG A 25 10.69 5.50 -12.82
CA ARG A 25 10.30 6.91 -13.12
C ARG A 25 9.74 7.70 -11.93
N TYR A 26 9.87 7.22 -10.68
CA TYR A 26 9.46 8.01 -9.51
C TYR A 26 10.61 8.86 -8.97
N ALA A 27 10.84 10.00 -9.62
CA ALA A 27 11.46 11.23 -9.08
C ALA A 27 11.90 12.13 -10.24
N ARG A 28 10.97 12.83 -10.90
CA ARG A 28 11.37 14.07 -11.58
C ARG A 28 11.39 15.17 -10.53
N ARG A 29 12.57 15.39 -9.95
CA ARG A 29 12.93 16.58 -9.18
C ARG A 29 12.59 17.79 -10.07
N MET A 30 11.46 18.46 -9.79
CA MET A 30 11.14 19.72 -10.46
C MET A 30 12.20 20.73 -10.01
N HIS A 31 13.27 20.88 -10.79
CA HIS A 31 14.08 22.07 -10.73
C HIS A 31 13.23 23.18 -11.32
N PHE A 32 12.68 24.04 -10.46
CA PHE A 32 12.21 25.36 -10.89
C PHE A 32 13.44 26.15 -11.34
N ILE A 33 13.80 26.01 -12.61
CA ILE A 33 14.69 26.96 -13.27
C ILE A 33 13.83 28.21 -13.46
N ALA A 34 13.97 29.17 -12.54
CA ALA A 34 13.43 30.51 -12.69
C ALA A 34 14.12 31.17 -13.89
N THR A 35 13.58 30.94 -15.09
CA THR A 35 14.00 31.65 -16.28
C THR A 35 13.51 33.09 -16.13
N ARG A 36 14.44 34.02 -15.90
CA ARG A 36 14.16 35.46 -16.01
C ARG A 36 13.68 35.72 -17.44
N PHE A 37 12.38 35.94 -17.61
CA PHE A 37 11.81 36.33 -18.89
C PHE A 37 12.35 37.72 -19.28
N PRO A 38 12.96 37.88 -20.47
CA PRO A 38 13.41 39.18 -20.93
C PRO A 38 12.20 40.10 -21.16
N THR A 39 12.20 41.27 -20.53
CA THR A 39 11.12 42.29 -20.52
C THR A 39 10.98 43.08 -21.83
N SER A 40 11.27 42.45 -22.98
CA SER A 40 11.14 43.05 -24.31
C SER A 40 10.45 42.07 -25.26
N THR A 41 9.14 41.93 -25.13
CA THR A 41 8.33 41.10 -26.03
C THR A 41 8.14 41.83 -27.37
N ARG A 42 8.91 41.42 -28.37
CA ARG A 42 8.58 41.72 -29.78
C ARG A 42 7.26 41.02 -30.11
N PRO A 43 6.35 41.61 -30.92
CA PRO A 43 5.00 41.07 -31.16
C PRO A 43 4.98 39.62 -31.70
N GLY A 44 6.07 39.15 -32.33
CA GLY A 44 6.20 37.75 -32.79
C GLY A 44 6.53 36.72 -31.71
N GLN A 45 7.02 37.12 -30.52
CA GLN A 45 7.42 36.17 -29.46
C GLN A 45 6.26 35.79 -28.52
N ALA A 46 5.23 36.63 -28.42
CA ALA A 46 4.04 36.35 -27.60
C ALA A 46 3.25 35.15 -28.14
N LEU A 47 3.19 34.98 -29.47
CA LEU A 47 2.52 33.86 -30.12
C LEU A 47 3.26 32.54 -29.85
N GLY A 48 4.60 32.54 -29.90
CA GLY A 48 5.41 31.37 -29.61
C GLY A 48 5.26 30.89 -28.16
N LEU A 49 5.22 31.82 -27.19
CA LEU A 49 5.00 31.48 -25.78
C LEU A 49 3.59 30.96 -25.51
N ALA A 50 2.57 31.53 -26.18
CA ALA A 50 1.19 31.04 -26.07
C ALA A 50 1.03 29.62 -26.62
N VAL A 51 1.68 29.29 -27.74
CA VAL A 51 1.66 27.94 -28.32
C VAL A 51 2.37 26.93 -27.41
N VAL A 52 3.52 27.30 -26.85
CA VAL A 52 4.24 26.43 -25.89
C VAL A 52 3.43 26.19 -24.63
N ALA A 53 2.79 27.23 -24.09
CA ALA A 53 1.89 27.09 -22.94
C ALA A 53 0.70 26.17 -23.26
N LEU A 54 0.09 26.31 -24.43
CA LEU A 54 -1.04 25.48 -24.87
C LEU A 54 -0.64 24.01 -25.06
N LEU A 55 0.56 23.76 -25.60
CA LEU A 55 1.11 22.41 -25.74
C LEU A 55 1.42 21.75 -24.39
N LEU A 56 1.89 22.51 -23.40
CA LEU A 56 2.14 22.01 -22.05
C LEU A 56 0.84 21.71 -21.29
N LEU A 57 -0.21 22.52 -21.47
CA LEU A 57 -1.54 22.22 -20.93
C LEU A 57 -2.15 20.96 -21.56
N GLY A 58 -1.99 20.76 -22.87
CA GLY A 58 -2.46 19.57 -23.57
C GLY A 58 -1.79 18.27 -23.10
N HIS A 59 -0.52 18.33 -22.68
CA HIS A 59 0.20 17.16 -22.16
C HIS A 59 -0.26 16.74 -20.75
N ALA A 60 -0.67 17.69 -19.90
CA ALA A 60 -1.17 17.38 -18.56
C ALA A 60 -2.52 16.67 -18.57
N ALA A 61 -3.34 16.90 -19.60
CA ALA A 61 -4.66 16.29 -19.77
C ALA A 61 -4.62 14.82 -20.24
N ASN A 62 -3.47 14.34 -20.74
CA ASN A 62 -3.30 12.98 -21.27
C ASN A 62 -2.66 12.03 -20.24
N ALA A 63 -2.83 12.29 -18.94
CA ALA A 63 -2.43 11.33 -17.93
C ALA A 63 -3.40 10.14 -17.97
N GLU A 64 -2.94 9.03 -18.58
CA GLU A 64 -3.66 7.76 -18.54
C GLU A 64 -4.04 7.43 -17.08
N PRO A 65 -5.29 6.96 -16.84
CA PRO A 65 -5.75 6.65 -15.51
C PRO A 65 -4.80 5.61 -14.89
N MET A 66 -4.03 6.06 -13.90
CA MET A 66 -3.11 5.20 -13.19
C MET A 66 -3.91 4.27 -12.30
N PHE A 67 -4.02 3.00 -12.71
CA PHE A 67 -4.55 1.94 -11.86
C PHE A 67 -3.68 1.82 -10.61
N ARG A 68 -4.29 2.03 -9.45
CA ARG A 68 -3.63 1.90 -8.15
C ARG A 68 -3.83 0.48 -7.67
N ASN A 69 -2.73 -0.21 -7.36
CA ASN A 69 -2.79 -1.51 -6.71
C ASN A 69 -2.84 -1.32 -5.20
N VAL A 70 -3.75 -2.02 -4.53
CA VAL A 70 -3.87 -2.03 -3.07
C VAL A 70 -3.51 -3.43 -2.58
N VAL A 71 -2.52 -3.53 -1.69
CA VAL A 71 -2.11 -4.78 -1.05
C VAL A 71 -2.44 -4.68 0.44
N LEU A 72 -3.39 -5.50 0.90
CA LEU A 72 -3.73 -5.62 2.32
C LEU A 72 -2.93 -6.77 2.93
N ILE A 73 -2.03 -6.46 3.88
CA ILE A 73 -1.30 -7.44 4.67
C ILE A 73 -1.94 -7.47 6.06
N LEU A 74 -2.39 -8.66 6.49
CA LEU A 74 -2.97 -8.88 7.80
C LEU A 74 -2.19 -9.98 8.54
N SER A 75 -1.69 -9.66 9.72
CA SER A 75 -1.06 -10.62 10.63
C SER A 75 -2.03 -10.98 11.75
N ASP A 76 -2.15 -12.27 12.07
CA ASP A 76 -2.97 -12.76 13.19
C ASP A 76 -2.16 -12.75 14.49
N ASP A 77 -2.82 -12.48 15.62
CA ASP A 77 -2.23 -12.38 16.98
C ASP A 77 -0.96 -11.51 17.10
N HIS A 78 -0.80 -10.50 16.24
CA HIS A 78 0.33 -9.58 16.30
C HIS A 78 0.13 -8.54 17.40
N ARG A 79 0.94 -8.62 18.46
CA ARG A 79 0.97 -7.59 19.50
C ARG A 79 1.50 -6.27 18.95
N TYR A 80 0.91 -5.17 19.40
CA TYR A 80 1.27 -3.82 18.95
C TYR A 80 2.74 -3.43 19.25
N ASP A 81 3.30 -3.99 20.33
CA ASP A 81 4.68 -3.73 20.78
C ASP A 81 5.71 -4.66 20.13
N PHE A 82 5.28 -5.68 19.37
CA PHE A 82 6.20 -6.62 18.70
C PHE A 82 6.62 -6.10 17.32
N LEU A 83 7.24 -4.91 17.30
CA LEU A 83 7.73 -4.22 16.12
C LEU A 83 9.07 -3.55 16.45
N GLY A 84 10.08 -3.72 15.59
CA GLY A 84 11.44 -3.20 15.83
C GLY A 84 11.50 -1.67 15.92
N PHE A 85 10.62 -0.95 15.21
CA PHE A 85 10.51 0.51 15.32
C PHE A 85 9.70 1.00 16.54
N HIS A 86 9.00 0.13 17.26
CA HIS A 86 8.13 0.54 18.37
C HIS A 86 8.97 0.85 19.62
N PRO A 87 8.70 1.96 20.35
CA PRO A 87 9.53 2.37 21.49
C PRO A 87 9.55 1.33 22.62
N ASP A 88 8.44 0.64 22.85
CA ASP A 88 8.32 -0.42 23.86
C ASP A 88 8.64 -1.82 23.31
N GLY A 89 9.24 -1.90 22.12
CA GLY A 89 9.54 -3.17 21.47
C GLY A 89 10.70 -3.93 22.11
N PRO A 90 10.77 -5.27 21.94
CA PRO A 90 11.90 -6.06 22.41
C PRO A 90 13.20 -5.63 21.71
N GLU A 91 14.28 -5.40 22.46
CA GLU A 91 15.57 -4.94 21.92
C GLU A 91 16.18 -5.89 20.86
N PHE A 92 15.89 -7.19 20.97
CA PHE A 92 16.38 -8.20 20.03
C PHE A 92 15.54 -8.30 18.73
N LEU A 93 14.40 -7.63 18.65
CA LEU A 93 13.46 -7.82 17.55
C LEU A 93 13.82 -6.93 16.37
N GLU A 94 14.25 -7.54 15.27
CA GLU A 94 14.54 -6.85 14.02
C GLU A 94 13.41 -7.07 12.99
N THR A 95 12.76 -5.98 12.55
CA THR A 95 11.71 -6.03 11.52
C THR A 95 11.98 -5.07 10.37
N PRO A 96 13.11 -5.20 9.64
CA PRO A 96 13.58 -4.17 8.71
C PRO A 96 12.58 -3.80 7.61
N ASN A 97 11.74 -4.75 7.17
CA ASN A 97 10.70 -4.48 6.17
C ASN A 97 9.51 -3.71 6.76
N LEU A 98 9.11 -4.00 8.00
CA LEU A 98 8.03 -3.28 8.67
C LEU A 98 8.49 -1.88 9.08
N ASP A 99 9.73 -1.76 9.56
CA ASP A 99 10.34 -0.48 9.95
C ASP A 99 10.48 0.44 8.73
N ARG A 100 10.82 -0.12 7.57
CA ARG A 100 10.82 0.61 6.30
C ARG A 100 9.41 1.06 5.90
N MET A 101 8.39 0.23 6.08
CA MET A 101 7.01 0.62 5.80
C MET A 101 6.53 1.72 6.76
N ALA A 102 6.90 1.66 8.04
CA ALA A 102 6.55 2.70 9.02
C ALA A 102 7.23 4.04 8.70
N SER A 103 8.51 4.02 8.31
CA SER A 103 9.27 5.24 7.97
C SER A 103 8.92 5.86 6.62
N GLN A 104 8.48 5.05 5.65
CA GLN A 104 8.06 5.52 4.31
C GLN A 104 6.55 5.77 4.20
N GLY A 105 5.79 5.40 5.22
CA GLY A 105 4.34 5.44 5.24
C GLY A 105 3.79 6.21 6.44
N ALA A 106 2.66 5.74 6.96
CA ALA A 106 2.03 6.28 8.15
C ALA A 106 1.83 5.16 9.18
N HIS A 107 2.28 5.39 10.41
CA HIS A 107 2.02 4.52 11.55
C HIS A 107 0.91 5.13 12.43
N LEU A 108 -0.12 4.34 12.73
CA LEU A 108 -1.25 4.77 13.55
C LEU A 108 -1.09 4.18 14.96
N ALA A 109 -0.59 4.96 15.91
CA ALA A 109 -0.27 4.47 17.25
C ALA A 109 -1.50 4.02 18.08
N ASN A 110 -2.68 4.60 17.80
CA ASN A 110 -3.90 4.37 18.57
C ASN A 110 -4.97 3.68 17.71
N THR A 111 -4.69 2.47 17.25
CA THR A 111 -5.64 1.63 16.50
C THR A 111 -6.13 0.48 17.36
N PHE A 112 -7.45 0.35 17.48
CA PHE A 112 -8.07 -0.67 18.30
C PHE A 112 -8.97 -1.58 17.47
N VAL A 113 -8.95 -2.87 17.80
CA VAL A 113 -9.95 -3.81 17.30
C VAL A 113 -11.27 -3.58 18.01
N THR A 114 -12.38 -3.74 17.29
CA THR A 114 -13.73 -3.67 17.88
C THR A 114 -14.04 -4.90 18.73
N THR A 115 -13.39 -6.03 18.42
CA THR A 115 -13.55 -7.32 19.10
C THR A 115 -12.20 -8.03 19.14
N SER A 116 -11.82 -8.56 20.30
CA SER A 116 -10.56 -9.30 20.50
C SER A 116 -10.72 -10.80 20.21
N LEU A 117 -11.36 -11.12 19.08
CA LEU A 117 -11.62 -12.49 18.61
C LEU A 117 -11.32 -12.58 17.10
N CYS A 118 -10.71 -13.67 16.66
CA CYS A 118 -10.14 -13.80 15.31
C CYS A 118 -11.17 -13.60 14.19
N SER A 119 -12.26 -14.38 14.17
CA SER A 119 -13.30 -14.30 13.13
C SER A 119 -14.08 -12.98 13.14
N PRO A 120 -14.61 -12.47 14.26
CA PRO A 120 -15.32 -11.19 14.26
C PRO A 120 -14.41 -9.99 13.96
N SER A 121 -13.13 -10.02 14.38
CA SER A 121 -12.15 -8.97 14.03
C SER A 121 -11.89 -8.93 12.53
N ARG A 122 -11.62 -10.08 11.90
CA ARG A 122 -11.47 -10.16 10.43
C ARG A 122 -12.75 -9.73 9.70
N ALA A 123 -13.92 -10.13 10.19
CA ALA A 123 -15.18 -9.70 9.60
C ALA A 123 -15.36 -8.17 9.68
N THR A 124 -14.97 -7.54 10.79
CA THR A 124 -14.96 -6.08 10.92
C THR A 124 -14.03 -5.43 9.90
N ILE A 125 -12.80 -5.93 9.75
CA ILE A 125 -11.82 -5.41 8.78
C ILE A 125 -12.35 -5.55 7.35
N LEU A 126 -12.89 -6.72 7.00
CA LEU A 126 -13.31 -7.02 5.64
C LEU A 126 -14.63 -6.34 5.24
N THR A 127 -15.51 -6.04 6.18
CA THR A 127 -16.82 -5.41 5.90
C THR A 127 -16.86 -3.92 6.21
N GLY A 128 -15.93 -3.40 7.02
CA GLY A 128 -15.99 -2.05 7.57
C GLY A 128 -17.15 -1.83 8.56
N GLN A 129 -17.74 -2.91 9.08
CA GLN A 129 -18.90 -2.85 9.97
C GLN A 129 -18.56 -3.36 11.37
N TYR A 130 -19.29 -2.90 12.39
CA TYR A 130 -19.21 -3.47 13.74
C TYR A 130 -19.86 -4.85 13.83
N MET A 131 -19.47 -5.64 14.84
CA MET A 131 -20.00 -6.98 15.13
C MET A 131 -21.53 -7.07 15.13
N HIS A 132 -22.21 -6.08 15.70
CA HIS A 132 -23.67 -6.05 15.75
C HIS A 132 -24.33 -5.88 14.38
N ARG A 133 -23.61 -5.43 13.35
CA ARG A 133 -24.10 -5.32 11.96
C ARG A 133 -23.77 -6.55 11.13
N HIS A 134 -22.51 -6.99 11.11
CA HIS A 134 -22.11 -8.16 10.30
C HIS A 134 -22.45 -9.52 10.93
N LYS A 135 -22.90 -9.58 12.19
CA LYS A 135 -23.43 -10.78 12.89
C LYS A 135 -22.51 -12.00 12.99
N VAL A 136 -21.22 -11.85 12.73
CA VAL A 136 -20.19 -12.83 13.07
C VAL A 136 -19.79 -12.54 14.50
N VAL A 137 -20.25 -13.34 15.46
CA VAL A 137 -20.13 -13.05 16.91
C VAL A 137 -19.09 -13.90 17.63
N ASP A 138 -18.67 -15.01 17.02
CA ASP A 138 -17.68 -15.95 17.57
C ASP A 138 -16.85 -16.56 16.43
N ASN A 139 -15.96 -17.49 16.76
CA ASN A 139 -15.06 -18.13 15.80
C ASN A 139 -15.68 -19.31 15.03
N GLN A 140 -16.83 -19.81 15.47
CA GLN A 140 -17.51 -20.98 14.90
C GLN A 140 -18.67 -20.60 13.98
N ARG A 141 -19.20 -19.38 14.14
CA ARG A 141 -20.34 -18.89 13.38
C ARG A 141 -19.93 -18.60 11.94
N ALA A 142 -20.62 -19.25 11.01
CA ALA A 142 -20.49 -18.96 9.59
C ALA A 142 -20.89 -17.50 9.27
N VAL A 143 -20.25 -16.94 8.24
CA VAL A 143 -20.58 -15.61 7.74
C VAL A 143 -22.03 -15.61 7.25
N PRO A 144 -22.88 -14.64 7.66
CA PRO A 144 -24.25 -14.54 7.16
C PRO A 144 -24.29 -14.38 5.64
N GLN A 145 -25.30 -14.99 5.01
CA GLN A 145 -25.52 -14.82 3.58
C GLN A 145 -25.79 -13.35 3.22
N GLY A 146 -25.28 -12.92 2.08
CA GLY A 146 -25.41 -11.53 1.61
C GLY A 146 -24.44 -10.54 2.27
N THR A 147 -23.50 -11.01 3.10
CA THR A 147 -22.41 -10.17 3.60
C THR A 147 -21.50 -9.78 2.43
N ARG A 148 -21.34 -8.47 2.20
CA ARG A 148 -20.47 -7.92 1.16
C ARG A 148 -19.15 -7.44 1.78
N PHE A 149 -18.04 -7.88 1.20
CA PHE A 149 -16.70 -7.50 1.63
C PHE A 149 -16.13 -6.35 0.81
N PHE A 150 -15.12 -5.67 1.35
CA PHE A 150 -14.54 -4.50 0.68
C PHE A 150 -13.96 -4.79 -0.72
N PRO A 151 -13.36 -5.97 -1.02
CA PRO A 151 -12.87 -6.24 -2.36
C PRO A 151 -13.97 -6.25 -3.42
N GLU A 152 -15.23 -6.40 -3.03
CA GLU A 152 -16.37 -6.35 -3.94
C GLU A 152 -16.83 -4.91 -4.25
N TYR A 153 -16.27 -3.89 -3.60
CA TYR A 153 -16.52 -2.46 -3.92
C TYR A 153 -15.44 -1.83 -4.80
N LEU A 154 -14.29 -2.50 -4.97
CA LEU A 154 -13.15 -2.04 -5.79
C LEU A 154 -13.31 -2.51 -7.23
#